data_AF-A0A5C7PS45-F1
#
_entry.id   AF-A0A5C7PS45-F1
#
_cell.length_a   1.000
_cell.length_b   1.000
_cell.length_c   1.000
_cell.angle_alpha   90.00
_cell.angle_beta   90.00
_cell.angle_gamma   90.00
#
_symmetry.space_group_name_H-M   'P 1'
#
loop_
_entity.id
_entity.type
_entity.pdbx_description
1 polymer ?
#
loop_
_entity_poly.entity_id
_entity_poly.type
_entity_poly.pdbx_seq_one_letter_code
_entity_poly.pdbx_strand_id
1 'polypeptide(L)'
;MKWQGATLTGLAVIMAAFAARNWQNTSPLPPKTAFLDNYVSKGQVESARLLAELPDGGVIQCSPATVYLFKTPLRFTKSVTILGFSTTANRSTVWKFPIDSAGVSFTRTDTASSTGNIVSGIWFDGGHRDGAKAAHGCYATGRTDLADCVFEGFAGHGVFLDGTGVKGANGNVNRNTVTNCRFSRNGGDGLHVDGNDANVITVTGCDATNNEGNGFYDGAMMCNLYISPHTNGNGWRGGKVTHRCIRWFALSDSVPPGIEPGISQNWQAHWDTLFVARDGRCLPATVEFQAWQPGRAYKTARPFLFVGNARHTVINPYREDNQAAALFSGGTLVINGACRMDAKSKGQWLFQSTNGTTNATKQIKQ
;
A
#
# COMPACT_ATOMS: atom_id res chain seq x y z
N MET A 1 32.17 30.24 -14.09
CA MET A 1 30.84 30.50 -13.50
C MET A 1 30.84 29.98 -12.07
N LYS A 2 30.64 30.86 -11.08
CA LYS A 2 30.46 30.47 -9.67
C LYS A 2 28.95 30.33 -9.41
N TRP A 3 28.48 29.13 -9.12
CA TRP A 3 27.12 28.90 -8.65
C TRP A 3 27.04 29.33 -7.18
N GLN A 4 26.34 30.43 -6.91
CA GLN A 4 26.05 30.89 -5.55
C GLN A 4 24.81 30.16 -5.02
N GLY A 5 24.90 29.71 -3.76
CA GLY A 5 23.97 28.79 -3.14
C GLY A 5 22.53 29.31 -3.05
N ALA A 6 21.61 28.54 -3.63
CA ALA A 6 20.21 28.60 -3.25
C ALA A 6 20.08 27.97 -1.85
N THR A 7 19.59 28.75 -0.89
CA THR A 7 19.27 28.27 0.45
C THR A 7 18.12 27.25 0.38
N LEU A 8 18.16 26.23 1.24
CA LEU A 8 17.17 25.13 1.31
C LEU A 8 15.71 25.61 1.46
N THR A 9 15.48 26.83 1.93
CA THR A 9 14.15 27.47 2.00
C THR A 9 13.57 27.81 0.64
N GLY A 10 14.39 28.05 -0.39
CA GLY A 10 13.92 28.31 -1.76
C GLY A 10 13.39 27.06 -2.47
N LEU A 11 13.93 25.87 -2.15
CA LEU A 11 13.52 24.62 -2.81
C LEU A 11 12.12 24.16 -2.35
N ALA A 12 11.76 24.39 -1.09
CA ALA A 12 10.43 24.07 -0.55
C ALA A 12 9.32 24.92 -1.19
N VAL A 13 9.60 26.21 -1.46
CA VAL A 13 8.68 27.12 -2.14
C VAL A 13 8.51 26.71 -3.62
N ILE A 14 9.56 26.24 -4.27
CA ILE A 14 9.51 25.79 -5.68
C ILE A 14 8.74 24.47 -5.81
N MET A 15 8.85 23.54 -4.85
CA MET A 15 8.07 22.28 -4.85
C MET A 15 6.58 22.53 -4.60
N ALA A 16 6.23 23.42 -3.67
CA ALA A 16 4.85 23.85 -3.47
C ALA A 16 4.30 24.61 -4.70
N ALA A 17 5.13 25.41 -5.37
CA ALA A 17 4.76 26.09 -6.60
C ALA A 17 4.60 25.14 -7.80
N PHE A 18 5.33 24.02 -7.86
CA PHE A 18 5.19 23.00 -8.91
C PHE A 18 3.90 22.18 -8.77
N ALA A 19 3.48 21.89 -7.52
CA ALA A 19 2.18 21.30 -7.24
C ALA A 19 1.01 22.24 -7.59
N ALA A 20 1.21 23.57 -7.43
CA ALA A 20 0.19 24.57 -7.74
C ALA A 20 0.13 24.98 -9.24
N ARG A 21 1.26 24.96 -9.97
CA ARG A 21 1.34 25.51 -11.34
C ARG A 21 0.60 24.69 -12.40
N ASN A 22 0.42 23.39 -12.20
CA ASN A 22 -0.36 22.56 -13.13
C ASN A 22 -1.88 22.70 -12.94
N TRP A 23 -2.35 23.51 -11.98
CA TRP A 23 -3.77 23.65 -11.64
C TRP A 23 -4.42 24.91 -12.23
N GLN A 24 -3.65 25.90 -12.69
CA GLN A 24 -4.21 27.23 -13.02
C GLN A 24 -4.92 27.38 -14.37
N ASN A 25 -5.00 26.34 -15.19
CA ASN A 25 -5.72 26.43 -16.46
C ASN A 25 -7.07 25.70 -16.37
N THR A 26 -8.14 26.51 -16.26
CA THR A 26 -9.56 26.23 -16.65
C THR A 26 -10.69 26.17 -15.59
N SER A 27 -10.68 26.90 -14.47
CA SER A 27 -11.95 27.14 -13.73
C SER A 27 -12.07 28.52 -13.06
N PRO A 28 -13.24 29.22 -13.12
CA PRO A 28 -13.36 30.65 -12.80
C PRO A 28 -13.62 30.98 -11.33
N LEU A 29 -13.66 30.02 -10.42
CA LEU A 29 -13.75 30.29 -8.98
C LEU A 29 -12.82 29.33 -8.22
N PRO A 30 -12.06 29.82 -7.22
CA PRO A 30 -11.25 28.95 -6.39
C PRO A 30 -12.19 27.93 -5.72
N PRO A 31 -11.85 26.63 -5.72
CA PRO A 31 -12.68 25.62 -5.09
C PRO A 31 -12.96 25.99 -3.64
N LYS A 32 -14.20 25.78 -3.19
CA LYS A 32 -14.60 26.05 -1.80
C LYS A 32 -13.70 25.23 -0.87
N THR A 33 -12.92 25.93 -0.05
CA THR A 33 -12.11 25.31 1.01
C THR A 33 -12.96 25.14 2.27
N ALA A 34 -13.04 23.90 2.73
CA ALA A 34 -13.68 23.48 3.96
C ALA A 34 -12.59 23.18 5.01
N PHE A 35 -12.52 23.97 6.08
CA PHE A 35 -11.72 23.60 7.25
C PHE A 35 -12.45 22.50 8.02
N LEU A 36 -11.79 21.36 8.22
CA LEU A 36 -12.43 20.18 8.82
C LEU A 36 -12.94 20.44 10.25
N ASP A 37 -12.28 21.36 10.98
CA ASP A 37 -12.67 21.79 12.32
C ASP A 37 -14.10 22.32 12.39
N ASN A 38 -14.58 22.96 11.32
CA ASN A 38 -15.94 23.52 11.25
C ASN A 38 -17.03 22.44 11.14
N TYR A 39 -16.62 21.18 10.94
CA TYR A 39 -17.50 20.01 10.87
C TYR A 39 -17.35 19.13 12.10
N VAL A 40 -16.64 19.57 13.15
CA VAL A 40 -16.52 18.84 14.41
C VAL A 40 -17.61 19.28 15.37
N SER A 41 -18.40 18.33 15.85
CA SER A 41 -19.47 18.54 16.82
C SER A 41 -19.44 17.42 17.84
N LYS A 42 -19.49 17.78 19.13
CA LYS A 42 -19.38 16.82 20.26
C LYS A 42 -18.13 15.92 20.15
N GLY A 43 -17.02 16.49 19.68
CA GLY A 43 -15.72 15.81 19.54
C GLY A 43 -15.62 14.85 18.35
N GLN A 44 -16.58 14.87 17.42
CA GLN A 44 -16.61 13.97 16.27
C GLN A 44 -16.91 14.72 14.98
N VAL A 45 -16.38 14.25 13.86
CA VAL A 45 -16.68 14.82 12.54
C VAL A 45 -18.09 14.46 12.10
N GLU A 46 -18.87 15.46 11.71
CA GLU A 46 -20.20 15.34 11.09
C GLU A 46 -20.06 14.97 9.61
N SER A 47 -19.64 13.73 9.33
CA SER A 47 -19.36 13.22 7.97
C SER A 47 -20.46 13.54 6.94
N ALA A 48 -21.73 13.37 7.31
CA ALA A 48 -22.85 13.64 6.40
C ALA A 48 -22.93 15.11 5.98
N ARG A 49 -22.71 16.04 6.92
CA ARG A 49 -22.70 17.48 6.66
C ARG A 49 -21.52 17.87 5.78
N LEU A 50 -20.33 17.37 6.10
CA LEU A 50 -19.11 17.58 5.29
C LEU A 50 -19.34 17.16 3.82
N LEU A 51 -19.85 15.93 3.60
CA LEU A 51 -20.08 15.40 2.26
C LEU A 51 -21.17 16.16 1.49
N ALA A 52 -22.21 16.64 2.19
CA ALA A 52 -23.29 17.42 1.58
C ALA A 52 -22.84 18.82 1.14
N GLU A 53 -22.01 19.49 1.96
CA GLU A 53 -21.58 20.87 1.73
C GLU A 53 -20.33 21.01 0.83
N LEU A 54 -19.62 19.90 0.57
CA LEU A 54 -18.42 19.88 -0.26
C LEU A 54 -18.80 19.82 -1.77
N PRO A 55 -18.43 20.84 -2.57
CA PRO A 55 -18.64 20.81 -4.01
C PRO A 55 -17.65 19.86 -4.70
N ASP A 56 -17.88 19.57 -5.98
CA ASP A 56 -16.87 18.87 -6.79
C ASP A 56 -15.62 19.74 -6.91
N GLY A 57 -14.45 19.12 -6.75
CA GLY A 57 -13.16 19.79 -6.66
C GLY A 57 -12.94 20.52 -5.33
N GLY A 58 -13.81 20.32 -4.34
CA GLY A 58 -13.68 20.96 -3.03
C GLY A 58 -12.39 20.58 -2.31
N VAL A 59 -11.91 21.48 -1.44
CA VAL A 59 -10.69 21.26 -0.66
C VAL A 59 -11.06 21.07 0.81
N ILE A 60 -10.63 19.98 1.43
CA ILE A 60 -10.69 19.77 2.88
C ILE A 60 -9.31 20.09 3.46
N GLN A 61 -9.24 21.12 4.30
CA GLN A 61 -8.02 21.48 5.00
C GLN A 61 -8.14 21.11 6.48
N CYS A 62 -7.16 20.36 6.98
CA CYS A 62 -7.11 19.91 8.37
C CYS A 62 -6.15 20.77 9.18
N SER A 63 -6.39 20.88 10.49
CA SER A 63 -5.44 21.50 11.41
C SER A 63 -4.24 20.58 11.69
N PRO A 64 -3.01 21.14 11.81
CA PRO A 64 -1.83 20.35 12.14
C PRO A 64 -1.99 19.59 13.45
N ALA A 65 -1.37 18.40 13.54
CA ALA A 65 -1.33 17.57 14.75
C ALA A 65 -2.71 17.33 15.42
N THR A 66 -3.80 17.39 14.66
CA THR A 66 -5.17 17.23 15.15
C THR A 66 -5.66 15.81 14.89
N VAL A 67 -6.37 15.24 15.87
CA VAL A 67 -7.04 13.95 15.74
C VAL A 67 -8.53 14.17 15.49
N TYR A 68 -9.00 13.77 14.31
CA TYR A 68 -10.39 13.81 13.91
C TYR A 68 -11.01 12.43 14.10
N LEU A 69 -12.06 12.36 14.93
CA LEU A 69 -12.79 11.12 15.19
C LEU A 69 -13.98 11.00 14.24
N PHE A 70 -14.00 9.93 13.45
CA PHE A 70 -15.09 9.62 12.53
C PHE A 70 -15.99 8.54 13.12
N LYS A 71 -17.32 8.65 12.89
CA LYS A 71 -18.28 7.58 13.21
C LYS A 71 -18.49 6.60 12.07
N THR A 72 -18.26 7.05 10.84
CA THR A 72 -18.58 6.31 9.62
C THR A 72 -17.48 6.55 8.59
N PRO A 73 -17.25 5.59 7.67
CA PRO A 73 -16.40 5.81 6.52
C PRO A 73 -16.84 7.05 5.72
N LEU A 74 -15.89 7.73 5.07
CA LEU A 74 -16.21 8.80 4.13
C LEU A 74 -16.26 8.26 2.71
N ARG A 75 -17.35 8.58 2.00
CA ARG A 75 -17.54 8.14 0.61
C ARG A 75 -17.66 9.36 -0.29
N PHE A 76 -16.59 9.62 -1.04
CA PHE A 76 -16.53 10.71 -2.00
C PHE A 76 -16.93 10.21 -3.39
N THR A 77 -18.00 10.78 -3.92
CA THR A 77 -18.48 10.57 -5.30
C THR A 77 -18.08 11.72 -6.23
N LYS A 78 -17.44 12.75 -5.68
CA LYS A 78 -16.91 13.94 -6.36
C LYS A 78 -15.40 14.00 -6.16
N SER A 79 -14.68 14.74 -7.01
CA SER A 79 -13.26 15.01 -6.74
C SER A 79 -13.11 15.85 -5.48
N VAL A 80 -12.09 15.52 -4.69
CA VAL A 80 -11.74 16.23 -3.48
C VAL A 80 -10.23 16.29 -3.34
N THR A 81 -9.77 17.42 -2.80
CA THR A 81 -8.40 17.57 -2.32
C THR A 81 -8.41 17.57 -0.79
N ILE A 82 -7.75 16.62 -0.15
CA ILE A 82 -7.63 16.50 1.30
C ILE A 82 -6.20 16.86 1.68
N LEU A 83 -6.05 17.92 2.46
CA LEU A 83 -4.77 18.46 2.91
C LEU A 83 -4.67 18.34 4.42
N GLY A 84 -3.79 17.45 4.86
CA GLY A 84 -3.34 17.36 6.23
C GLY A 84 -1.93 17.90 6.41
N PHE A 85 -1.40 17.61 7.59
CA PHE A 85 -0.02 17.83 7.93
C PHE A 85 0.55 16.48 8.37
N SER A 86 1.50 15.91 7.63
CA SER A 86 2.21 14.72 8.05
C SER A 86 3.68 15.05 8.24
N THR A 87 4.21 14.61 9.38
CA THR A 87 5.65 14.54 9.61
C THR A 87 5.95 13.14 10.11
N THR A 88 7.18 12.68 9.98
CA THR A 88 7.61 11.35 10.42
C THR A 88 7.55 11.14 11.95
N ALA A 89 7.13 12.15 12.74
CA ALA A 89 7.15 12.11 14.20
C ALA A 89 5.84 12.65 14.80
N ASN A 90 4.95 11.76 15.30
CA ASN A 90 3.83 11.96 16.24
C ASN A 90 2.96 13.23 16.14
N ARG A 91 3.07 14.02 15.07
CA ARG A 91 2.44 15.33 14.87
C ARG A 91 1.61 15.36 13.60
N SER A 92 1.26 14.18 13.10
CA SER A 92 0.44 14.08 11.89
C SER A 92 -1.00 14.45 12.20
N THR A 93 -1.70 14.98 11.20
CA THR A 93 -3.16 14.98 11.18
C THR A 93 -3.64 13.53 11.15
N VAL A 94 -4.40 13.13 12.17
CA VAL A 94 -4.93 11.76 12.28
C VAL A 94 -6.41 11.76 11.99
N TRP A 95 -6.84 10.93 11.06
CA TRP A 95 -8.23 10.58 10.84
C TRP A 95 -8.46 9.20 11.42
N LYS A 96 -9.11 9.15 12.58
CA LYS A 96 -9.34 7.92 13.32
C LYS A 96 -10.76 7.42 13.06
N PHE A 97 -10.85 6.20 12.58
CA PHE A 97 -12.11 5.51 12.29
C PHE A 97 -12.42 4.48 13.39
N PRO A 98 -13.69 4.03 13.48
CA PRO A 98 -14.03 2.92 14.35
C PRO A 98 -13.27 1.65 13.95
N ILE A 99 -13.05 0.77 14.92
CA ILE A 99 -12.54 -0.59 14.68
C ILE A 99 -13.37 -1.28 13.58
N ASP A 100 -12.69 -1.99 12.69
CA ASP A 100 -13.29 -2.76 11.59
C ASP A 100 -14.11 -1.93 10.59
N SER A 101 -13.94 -0.60 10.60
CA SER A 101 -14.53 0.32 9.62
C SER A 101 -13.56 0.58 8.47
N ALA A 102 -14.11 0.74 7.26
CA ALA A 102 -13.38 1.37 6.17
C ALA A 102 -13.04 2.83 6.52
N GLY A 103 -11.97 3.36 5.92
CA GLY A 103 -11.58 4.76 6.02
C GLY A 103 -12.29 5.63 4.99
N VAL A 104 -11.60 5.90 3.88
CA VAL A 104 -12.11 6.73 2.78
C VAL A 104 -12.34 5.91 1.51
N SER A 105 -13.37 6.26 0.74
CA SER A 105 -13.59 5.70 -0.58
C SER A 105 -13.81 6.76 -1.65
N PHE A 106 -13.14 6.61 -2.80
CA PHE A 106 -13.25 7.47 -3.96
C PHE A 106 -13.89 6.68 -5.12
N THR A 107 -15.20 6.82 -5.29
CA THR A 107 -16.00 5.99 -6.21
C THR A 107 -16.63 6.81 -7.34
N ARG A 108 -15.89 7.82 -7.82
CA ARG A 108 -16.34 8.76 -8.85
C ARG A 108 -16.68 8.00 -10.15
N THR A 109 -17.83 8.33 -10.75
CA THR A 109 -18.40 7.65 -11.92
C THR A 109 -18.01 8.22 -13.27
N ASP A 110 -17.56 9.47 -13.32
CA ASP A 110 -17.15 10.09 -14.57
C ASP A 110 -15.65 9.89 -14.79
N THR A 111 -15.36 8.93 -15.66
CA THR A 111 -14.02 8.53 -16.12
C THR A 111 -13.32 9.60 -16.97
N ALA A 112 -13.99 10.71 -17.30
CA ALA A 112 -13.53 11.71 -18.25
C ALA A 112 -12.89 12.96 -17.62
N SER A 113 -12.99 13.16 -16.30
CA SER A 113 -12.44 14.37 -15.70
C SER A 113 -10.93 14.24 -15.49
N SER A 114 -10.19 15.30 -15.83
CA SER A 114 -8.76 15.43 -15.54
C SER A 114 -8.47 15.62 -14.04
N THR A 115 -9.48 16.00 -13.26
CA THR A 115 -9.43 16.28 -11.82
C THR A 115 -9.62 15.00 -11.01
N GLY A 116 -8.51 14.33 -10.70
CA GLY A 116 -8.48 13.22 -9.75
C GLY A 116 -8.67 13.70 -8.30
N ASN A 117 -8.75 12.75 -7.38
CA ASN A 117 -8.67 13.03 -5.94
C ASN A 117 -7.21 13.24 -5.54
N ILE A 118 -6.97 14.13 -4.60
CA ILE A 118 -5.63 14.36 -4.05
C ILE A 118 -5.74 14.20 -2.53
N VAL A 119 -4.88 13.39 -1.94
CA VAL A 119 -4.79 13.22 -0.49
C VAL A 119 -3.33 13.38 -0.09
N SER A 120 -3.07 14.33 0.80
CA SER A 120 -1.72 14.55 1.29
C SER A 120 -1.68 14.75 2.79
N GLY A 121 -0.68 14.14 3.44
CA GLY A 121 -0.34 14.46 4.81
C GLY A 121 -1.33 13.96 5.88
N ILE A 122 -2.04 12.86 5.62
CA ILE A 122 -3.03 12.29 6.56
C ILE A 122 -2.55 10.94 7.07
N TRP A 123 -2.67 10.72 8.38
CA TRP A 123 -2.63 9.40 8.99
C TRP A 123 -4.05 8.87 9.19
N PHE A 124 -4.43 7.90 8.37
CA PHE A 124 -5.66 7.13 8.50
C PHE A 124 -5.44 5.97 9.50
N ASP A 125 -6.17 5.99 10.62
CA ASP A 125 -6.10 4.97 11.68
C ASP A 125 -7.42 4.18 11.74
N GLY A 126 -7.36 2.90 11.41
CA GLY A 126 -8.50 1.95 11.46
C GLY A 126 -8.80 1.38 12.85
N GLY A 127 -8.02 1.74 13.88
CA GLY A 127 -8.30 1.44 15.28
C GLY A 127 -7.95 0.03 15.74
N HIS A 128 -8.17 -1.03 14.94
CA HIS A 128 -7.73 -2.42 15.22
C HIS A 128 -8.10 -3.39 14.09
N ARG A 129 -7.59 -4.64 14.13
CA ARG A 129 -7.39 -5.50 12.93
C ARG A 129 -8.04 -6.89 12.97
N ASP A 130 -9.09 -7.10 13.76
CA ASP A 130 -9.63 -8.46 13.93
C ASP A 130 -10.97 -8.69 13.19
N GLY A 131 -11.52 -7.70 12.48
CA GLY A 131 -12.82 -7.82 11.82
C GLY A 131 -12.83 -7.90 10.30
N ALA A 132 -13.78 -7.19 9.68
CA ALA A 132 -14.21 -7.45 8.32
C ALA A 132 -13.14 -7.11 7.26
N LYS A 133 -12.72 -8.11 6.48
CA LYS A 133 -11.65 -8.01 5.46
C LYS A 133 -11.91 -7.00 4.32
N ALA A 134 -13.12 -6.47 4.20
CA ALA A 134 -13.50 -5.45 3.21
C ALA A 134 -13.32 -4.00 3.71
N ALA A 135 -12.86 -3.82 4.95
CA ALA A 135 -12.63 -2.49 5.54
C ALA A 135 -11.24 -1.96 5.14
N HIS A 136 -11.13 -1.31 3.99
CA HIS A 136 -9.89 -0.72 3.49
C HIS A 136 -9.64 0.67 4.07
N GLY A 137 -8.37 1.08 4.20
CA GLY A 137 -8.02 2.44 4.61
C GLY A 137 -8.37 3.47 3.54
N CYS A 138 -7.99 3.19 2.30
CA CYS A 138 -8.44 3.88 1.11
C CYS A 138 -8.93 2.86 0.07
N TYR A 139 -10.13 3.05 -0.45
CA TYR A 139 -10.65 2.30 -1.59
C TYR A 139 -10.91 3.26 -2.75
N ALA A 140 -10.26 3.08 -3.89
CA ALA A 140 -10.41 3.95 -5.05
C ALA A 140 -10.75 3.15 -6.30
N THR A 141 -11.78 3.59 -7.03
CA THR A 141 -12.15 3.06 -8.35
C THR A 141 -11.93 4.08 -9.47
N GLY A 142 -11.26 5.19 -9.13
CA GLY A 142 -10.98 6.33 -10.01
C GLY A 142 -9.62 6.95 -9.71
N ARG A 143 -9.27 8.01 -10.46
CA ARG A 143 -7.98 8.69 -10.28
C ARG A 143 -7.83 9.28 -8.87
N THR A 144 -6.78 8.89 -8.17
CA THR A 144 -6.47 9.25 -6.78
C THR A 144 -4.96 9.31 -6.59
N ASP A 145 -4.46 10.49 -6.24
CA ASP A 145 -3.06 10.77 -5.95
C ASP A 145 -2.87 10.84 -4.42
N LEU A 146 -1.95 10.02 -3.90
CA LEU A 146 -1.66 9.90 -2.47
C LEU A 146 -0.22 10.32 -2.18
N ALA A 147 -0.02 11.25 -1.23
CA ALA A 147 1.30 11.74 -0.85
C ALA A 147 1.48 11.84 0.66
N ASP A 148 2.60 11.35 1.19
CA ASP A 148 2.98 11.51 2.61
C ASP A 148 1.90 11.03 3.61
N CYS A 149 1.14 10.00 3.22
CA CYS A 149 0.03 9.45 4.00
C CYS A 149 0.44 8.19 4.76
N VAL A 150 -0.24 7.92 5.87
CA VAL A 150 -0.13 6.65 6.61
C VAL A 150 -1.49 5.96 6.62
N PHE A 151 -1.53 4.68 6.25
CA PHE A 151 -2.73 3.84 6.34
C PHE A 151 -2.42 2.70 7.29
N GLU A 152 -2.96 2.78 8.50
CA GLU A 152 -2.63 1.85 9.57
C GLU A 152 -3.86 1.16 10.16
N GLY A 153 -3.73 -0.15 10.34
CA GLY A 153 -4.60 -0.90 11.22
C GLY A 153 -6.01 -1.13 10.70
N PHE A 154 -6.19 -1.09 9.38
CA PHE A 154 -7.44 -1.48 8.73
C PHE A 154 -7.53 -3.01 8.61
N ALA A 155 -8.74 -3.57 8.71
CA ALA A 155 -8.95 -5.03 8.63
C ALA A 155 -8.82 -5.59 7.19
N GLY A 156 -9.00 -4.74 6.17
CA GLY A 156 -8.67 -5.02 4.77
C GLY A 156 -7.28 -4.51 4.38
N HIS A 157 -7.10 -4.18 3.10
CA HIS A 157 -5.89 -3.49 2.62
C HIS A 157 -5.71 -2.08 3.20
N GLY A 158 -4.45 -1.62 3.29
CA GLY A 158 -4.17 -0.21 3.59
C GLY A 158 -4.74 0.70 2.51
N VAL A 159 -4.35 0.44 1.26
CA VAL A 159 -4.92 1.07 0.05
C VAL A 159 -5.29 0.00 -0.96
N PHE A 160 -6.49 0.11 -1.53
CA PHE A 160 -6.94 -0.70 -2.66
C PHE A 160 -7.31 0.20 -3.84
N LEU A 161 -6.52 0.10 -4.91
CA LEU A 161 -6.80 0.68 -6.22
C LEU A 161 -7.47 -0.40 -7.09
N ASP A 162 -8.78 -0.28 -7.25
CA ASP A 162 -9.62 -1.26 -7.92
C ASP A 162 -9.92 -0.83 -9.37
N GLY A 163 -9.22 -1.49 -10.29
CA GLY A 163 -9.36 -1.37 -11.74
C GLY A 163 -10.16 -2.52 -12.37
N THR A 164 -10.99 -3.24 -11.59
CA THR A 164 -11.76 -4.42 -12.08
C THR A 164 -13.08 -4.05 -12.76
N GLY A 165 -13.39 -2.74 -12.84
CA GLY A 165 -14.61 -2.23 -13.44
C GLY A 165 -14.84 -2.70 -14.88
N VAL A 166 -16.10 -2.96 -15.22
CA VAL A 166 -16.52 -3.14 -16.62
C VAL A 166 -16.48 -1.80 -17.35
N LYS A 167 -16.18 -1.84 -18.66
CA LYS A 167 -16.17 -0.65 -19.54
C LYS A 167 -17.44 0.20 -19.35
N GLY A 168 -17.30 1.43 -18.86
CA GLY A 168 -18.40 2.35 -18.59
C GLY A 168 -18.95 2.33 -17.15
N ALA A 169 -18.44 1.46 -16.29
CA ALA A 169 -18.64 1.49 -14.84
C ALA A 169 -17.36 1.95 -14.13
N ASN A 170 -17.53 2.34 -12.86
CA ASN A 170 -16.44 2.59 -11.92
C ASN A 170 -15.36 1.52 -12.01
N GLY A 171 -14.09 1.92 -12.03
CA GLY A 171 -12.94 1.01 -12.00
C GLY A 171 -11.82 1.37 -12.97
N ASN A 172 -11.53 2.66 -13.17
CA ASN A 172 -10.34 3.08 -13.91
C ASN A 172 -9.41 3.86 -12.98
N VAL A 173 -8.38 3.17 -12.49
CA VAL A 173 -7.38 3.70 -11.57
C VAL A 173 -6.05 3.96 -12.29
N ASN A 174 -6.10 4.10 -13.62
CA ASN A 174 -4.92 4.40 -14.42
C ASN A 174 -4.31 5.75 -14.01
N ARG A 175 -2.97 5.84 -14.08
CA ARG A 175 -2.20 7.07 -13.82
C ARG A 175 -2.32 7.61 -12.38
N ASN A 176 -2.64 6.75 -11.42
CA ASN A 176 -2.53 7.10 -10.00
C ASN A 176 -1.07 7.27 -9.59
N THR A 177 -0.84 8.15 -8.64
CA THR A 177 0.47 8.30 -7.99
C THR A 177 0.36 8.04 -6.50
N VAL A 178 1.35 7.33 -5.97
CA VAL A 178 1.44 6.99 -4.55
C VAL A 178 2.86 7.27 -4.08
N THR A 179 3.06 8.31 -3.30
CA THR A 179 4.38 8.84 -2.99
C THR A 179 4.59 8.96 -1.48
N ASN A 180 5.73 8.47 -0.97
CA ASN A 180 6.12 8.57 0.44
C ASN A 180 5.04 8.11 1.43
N CYS A 181 4.23 7.13 1.03
CA CYS A 181 3.17 6.61 1.87
C CYS A 181 3.65 5.41 2.69
N ARG A 182 3.08 5.24 3.89
CA ARG A 182 3.28 4.05 4.73
C ARG A 182 2.00 3.25 4.85
N PHE A 183 2.05 1.97 4.49
CA PHE A 183 0.97 1.01 4.67
C PHE A 183 1.40 0.04 5.76
N SER A 184 1.00 0.35 6.98
CA SER A 184 1.41 -0.46 8.11
C SER A 184 0.26 -1.32 8.55
N ARG A 185 0.60 -2.57 8.86
CA ARG A 185 -0.08 -3.21 9.96
C ARG A 185 -1.58 -3.45 9.63
N ASN A 186 -1.91 -3.65 8.34
CA ASN A 186 -3.27 -3.88 7.84
C ASN A 186 -3.57 -5.39 7.72
N GLY A 187 -4.84 -5.79 7.77
CA GLY A 187 -5.30 -7.18 7.69
C GLY A 187 -5.24 -7.79 6.28
N GLY A 188 -5.16 -6.96 5.25
CA GLY A 188 -4.87 -7.35 3.87
C GLY A 188 -3.42 -7.05 3.50
N ASP A 189 -3.23 -6.65 2.25
CA ASP A 189 -1.97 -6.11 1.75
C ASP A 189 -1.75 -4.65 2.22
N GLY A 190 -0.51 -4.17 2.11
CA GLY A 190 -0.22 -2.74 2.30
C GLY A 190 -0.86 -1.90 1.20
N LEU A 191 -0.34 -2.05 -0.03
CA LEU A 191 -0.92 -1.50 -1.25
C LEU A 191 -1.40 -2.66 -2.13
N HIS A 192 -2.66 -2.64 -2.52
CA HIS A 192 -3.29 -3.60 -3.41
C HIS A 192 -3.74 -2.88 -4.69
N VAL A 193 -3.19 -3.30 -5.82
CA VAL A 193 -3.55 -2.81 -7.15
C VAL A 193 -4.07 -3.99 -7.94
N ASP A 194 -5.31 -3.93 -8.44
CA ASP A 194 -5.88 -5.06 -9.18
C ASP A 194 -6.79 -4.61 -10.33
N GLY A 195 -6.89 -5.47 -11.34
CA GLY A 195 -7.79 -5.29 -12.48
C GLY A 195 -7.15 -4.73 -13.75
N ASN A 196 -7.90 -4.83 -14.85
CA ASN A 196 -7.40 -4.53 -16.19
C ASN A 196 -7.20 -3.03 -16.43
N ASP A 197 -7.87 -2.17 -15.67
CA ASP A 197 -7.81 -0.70 -15.77
C ASP A 197 -7.02 -0.07 -14.61
N ALA A 198 -6.00 -0.78 -14.11
CA ALA A 198 -5.09 -0.35 -13.05
C ALA A 198 -3.64 -0.17 -13.51
N ASN A 199 -3.44 0.67 -14.54
CA ASN A 199 -2.19 0.76 -15.31
C ASN A 199 -1.52 2.14 -15.24
N VAL A 200 -0.23 2.18 -15.56
CA VAL A 200 0.56 3.43 -15.59
C VAL A 200 0.57 4.12 -14.22
N ILE A 201 0.44 3.33 -13.16
CA ILE A 201 0.51 3.79 -11.78
C ILE A 201 1.97 3.95 -11.39
N THR A 202 2.29 5.02 -10.67
CA THR A 202 3.65 5.27 -10.15
C THR A 202 3.64 5.24 -8.63
N VAL A 203 4.45 4.35 -8.05
CA VAL A 203 4.62 4.20 -6.60
C VAL A 203 6.06 4.55 -6.25
N THR A 204 6.29 5.56 -5.40
CA THR A 204 7.63 6.07 -5.10
C THR A 204 7.85 6.22 -3.60
N GLY A 205 8.97 5.68 -3.09
CA GLY A 205 9.40 5.89 -1.70
C GLY A 205 8.41 5.39 -0.64
N CYS A 206 7.59 4.40 -0.99
CA CYS A 206 6.56 3.88 -0.09
C CYS A 206 7.07 2.71 0.76
N ASP A 207 6.52 2.58 1.96
CA ASP A 207 6.86 1.54 2.93
C ASP A 207 5.64 0.68 3.25
N ALA A 208 5.73 -0.63 3.07
CA ALA A 208 4.70 -1.57 3.48
C ALA A 208 5.23 -2.49 4.59
N THR A 209 4.77 -2.27 5.81
CA THR A 209 5.34 -2.89 7.01
C THR A 209 4.30 -3.63 7.86
N ASN A 210 4.58 -4.88 8.23
CA ASN A 210 3.78 -5.70 9.14
C ASN A 210 2.31 -5.90 8.72
N ASN A 211 2.01 -5.87 7.41
CA ASN A 211 0.68 -6.24 6.92
C ASN A 211 0.49 -7.76 7.02
N GLU A 212 -0.74 -8.24 7.20
CA GLU A 212 -1.01 -9.67 7.29
C GLU A 212 -0.89 -10.39 5.94
N GLY A 213 -1.18 -9.68 4.85
CA GLY A 213 -0.96 -10.13 3.47
C GLY A 213 0.41 -9.71 2.94
N ASN A 214 0.42 -9.28 1.68
CA ASN A 214 1.61 -8.82 0.98
C ASN A 214 1.96 -7.37 1.36
N GLY A 215 3.20 -6.95 1.12
CA GLY A 215 3.56 -5.54 1.19
C GLY A 215 2.90 -4.78 0.05
N PHE A 216 3.25 -5.18 -1.17
CA PHE A 216 2.70 -4.67 -2.41
C PHE A 216 2.16 -5.83 -3.23
N TYR A 217 0.87 -5.76 -3.56
CA TYR A 217 0.22 -6.62 -4.53
C TYR A 217 -0.08 -5.83 -5.80
N ASP A 218 0.28 -6.38 -6.96
CA ASP A 218 -0.06 -5.81 -8.27
C ASP A 218 -0.54 -6.92 -9.22
N GLY A 219 -1.84 -6.89 -9.51
CA GLY A 219 -2.53 -7.76 -10.47
C GLY A 219 -2.92 -7.06 -11.76
N ALA A 220 -2.34 -5.90 -12.07
CA ALA A 220 -2.69 -5.13 -13.25
C ALA A 220 -2.42 -5.88 -14.57
N MET A 221 -3.09 -5.47 -15.64
CA MET A 221 -2.88 -6.04 -16.97
C MET A 221 -1.63 -5.47 -17.68
N MET A 222 -1.30 -4.20 -17.44
CA MET A 222 -0.18 -3.49 -18.07
C MET A 222 0.86 -2.97 -17.06
N CYS A 223 1.79 -2.15 -17.52
CA CYS A 223 2.95 -1.69 -16.75
C CYS A 223 2.57 -0.68 -15.65
N ASN A 224 3.08 -0.93 -14.44
CA ASN A 224 3.18 0.04 -13.35
C ASN A 224 4.67 0.22 -12.96
N LEU A 225 5.00 1.38 -12.39
CA LEU A 225 6.36 1.76 -12.00
C LEU A 225 6.47 1.87 -10.48
N TYR A 226 7.45 1.16 -9.92
CA TYR A 226 7.77 1.18 -8.49
C TYR A 226 9.20 1.67 -8.30
N ILE A 227 9.40 2.73 -7.51
CA ILE A 227 10.71 3.34 -7.25
C ILE A 227 10.98 3.35 -5.75
N SER A 228 12.07 2.69 -5.35
CA SER A 228 12.49 2.51 -3.97
C SER A 228 11.39 2.02 -3.03
N PRO A 229 10.58 1.00 -3.39
CA PRO A 229 9.59 0.48 -2.47
C PRO A 229 10.29 -0.31 -1.36
N HIS A 230 9.84 -0.10 -0.12
CA HIS A 230 10.36 -0.76 1.07
C HIS A 230 9.35 -1.71 1.68
N THR A 231 9.82 -2.85 2.18
CA THR A 231 8.98 -3.81 2.89
C THR A 231 9.68 -4.38 4.11
N ASN A 232 8.91 -4.58 5.19
CA ASN A 232 9.37 -5.27 6.38
C ASN A 232 8.21 -6.07 7.02
N GLY A 233 8.47 -7.27 7.52
CA GLY A 233 7.55 -7.96 8.42
C GLY A 233 6.19 -8.40 7.84
N ASN A 234 5.86 -8.12 6.58
CA ASN A 234 4.60 -8.56 5.94
C ASN A 234 4.42 -10.09 6.02
N GLY A 235 3.18 -10.54 6.19
CA GLY A 235 2.81 -11.89 6.63
C GLY A 235 2.64 -12.04 8.11
N TRP A 236 2.79 -10.94 8.84
CA TRP A 236 2.57 -10.84 10.27
C TRP A 236 1.18 -11.39 10.59
N ARG A 237 1.09 -12.49 11.35
CA ARG A 237 -0.18 -13.20 11.69
C ARG A 237 -0.99 -13.79 10.51
N GLY A 238 -0.90 -13.26 9.29
CA GLY A 238 -1.68 -13.77 8.16
C GLY A 238 -1.04 -14.97 7.46
N GLY A 239 0.27 -14.95 7.28
CA GLY A 239 0.97 -15.88 6.41
C GLY A 239 2.25 -16.50 6.98
N LYS A 240 2.60 -16.20 8.23
CA LYS A 240 3.82 -16.68 8.90
C LYS A 240 3.51 -17.55 10.11
N VAL A 241 4.15 -18.71 10.18
CA VAL A 241 4.02 -19.60 11.34
C VAL A 241 5.35 -20.17 11.80
N THR A 242 5.42 -20.46 13.11
CA THR A 242 6.40 -21.38 13.67
C THR A 242 5.75 -22.75 13.81
N HIS A 243 6.39 -23.77 13.24
CA HIS A 243 5.95 -25.17 13.38
C HIS A 243 7.15 -26.10 13.34
N ARG A 244 7.22 -27.02 14.33
CA ARG A 244 8.34 -27.97 14.51
C ARG A 244 9.70 -27.31 14.39
N CYS A 245 9.87 -26.19 15.12
CA CYS A 245 11.15 -25.47 15.22
C CYS A 245 11.61 -24.78 13.92
N ILE A 246 10.75 -24.74 12.89
CA ILE A 246 11.01 -24.11 11.60
C ILE A 246 10.02 -22.94 11.43
N ARG A 247 10.49 -21.85 10.84
CA ARG A 247 9.63 -20.74 10.40
C ARG A 247 9.19 -20.97 8.96
N TRP A 248 7.89 -20.89 8.74
CA TRP A 248 7.24 -21.13 7.46
C TRP A 248 6.49 -19.91 7.01
N PHE A 249 6.33 -19.77 5.69
CA PHE A 249 5.41 -18.82 5.08
C PHE A 249 4.46 -19.52 4.13
N ALA A 250 3.22 -19.03 4.09
CA ALA A 250 2.21 -19.50 3.17
C ALA A 250 2.47 -18.94 1.76
N LEU A 251 2.33 -19.81 0.75
CA LEU A 251 2.55 -19.53 -0.67
C LEU A 251 1.26 -19.20 -1.43
N SER A 252 0.09 -19.39 -0.81
CA SER A 252 -1.22 -19.23 -1.42
C SER A 252 -2.21 -18.60 -0.43
N ASP A 253 -3.15 -17.78 -0.93
CA ASP A 253 -4.18 -17.09 -0.11
C ASP A 253 -5.23 -18.03 0.47
N SER A 254 -5.18 -19.29 0.05
CA SER A 254 -6.14 -20.33 0.38
C SER A 254 -5.41 -21.60 0.80
N VAL A 255 -4.47 -21.52 1.76
CA VAL A 255 -3.93 -22.74 2.38
C VAL A 255 -5.12 -23.47 3.02
N PRO A 256 -5.52 -24.66 2.53
CA PRO A 256 -6.69 -25.33 3.05
C PRO A 256 -6.50 -25.64 4.54
N PRO A 257 -7.56 -25.52 5.36
CA PRO A 257 -7.48 -25.92 6.76
C PRO A 257 -6.92 -27.34 6.89
N GLY A 258 -5.88 -27.50 7.71
CA GLY A 258 -5.27 -28.80 7.99
C GLY A 258 -4.06 -29.19 7.12
N ILE A 259 -3.66 -28.37 6.14
CA ILE A 259 -2.35 -28.57 5.49
C ILE A 259 -1.23 -28.12 6.44
N GLU A 260 -0.67 -29.09 7.18
CA GLU A 260 0.43 -28.93 8.13
C GLU A 260 1.77 -28.76 7.40
N PRO A 261 2.52 -27.68 7.66
CA PRO A 261 3.79 -27.42 7.00
C PRO A 261 4.82 -28.50 7.33
N GLY A 262 5.44 -29.07 6.30
CA GLY A 262 6.45 -30.12 6.44
C GLY A 262 5.91 -31.54 6.60
N ILE A 263 4.59 -31.72 6.73
CA ILE A 263 3.99 -33.00 7.13
C ILE A 263 2.88 -33.46 6.18
N SER A 264 1.90 -32.61 5.90
CA SER A 264 0.78 -32.98 5.03
C SER A 264 1.27 -33.29 3.62
N GLN A 265 0.60 -34.22 2.94
CA GLN A 265 0.85 -34.46 1.52
C GLN A 265 0.68 -33.13 0.75
N ASN A 266 1.61 -32.86 -0.18
CA ASN A 266 1.65 -31.63 -0.98
C ASN A 266 1.82 -30.33 -0.20
N TRP A 267 2.35 -30.35 1.03
CA TRP A 267 2.60 -29.12 1.80
C TRP A 267 3.45 -28.10 1.02
N GLN A 268 4.34 -28.54 0.13
CA GLN A 268 5.24 -27.70 -0.68
C GLN A 268 4.49 -26.79 -1.67
N ALA A 269 3.23 -27.11 -2.00
CA ALA A 269 2.38 -26.23 -2.80
C ALA A 269 1.89 -25.02 -2.00
N HIS A 270 1.88 -25.12 -0.67
CA HIS A 270 1.25 -24.18 0.25
C HIS A 270 2.23 -23.49 1.21
N TRP A 271 3.38 -24.11 1.48
CA TRP A 271 4.34 -23.63 2.45
C TRP A 271 5.76 -23.64 1.88
N ASP A 272 6.55 -22.65 2.29
CA ASP A 272 8.00 -22.65 2.07
C ASP A 272 8.71 -22.21 3.36
N THR A 273 9.97 -22.62 3.45
CA THR A 273 10.83 -22.44 4.62
C THR A 273 11.50 -21.07 4.60
N LEU A 274 11.32 -20.30 5.67
CA LEU A 274 12.02 -19.03 5.84
C LEU A 274 13.41 -19.25 6.45
N PHE A 275 13.44 -19.97 7.58
CA PHE A 275 14.62 -20.10 8.40
C PHE A 275 14.53 -21.36 9.26
N VAL A 276 15.61 -22.13 9.23
CA VAL A 276 15.91 -23.21 10.17
C VAL A 276 17.06 -22.70 11.04
N ALA A 277 16.93 -22.78 12.36
CA ALA A 277 17.99 -22.34 13.26
C ALA A 277 19.28 -23.14 12.96
N ARG A 278 20.39 -22.42 12.69
CA ARG A 278 21.67 -23.03 12.32
C ARG A 278 22.28 -23.91 13.42
N ASP A 279 21.88 -23.69 14.67
CA ASP A 279 22.35 -24.39 15.86
C ASP A 279 21.40 -25.52 16.31
N GLY A 280 20.38 -25.84 15.52
CA GLY A 280 19.37 -26.84 15.86
C GLY A 280 18.43 -26.42 16.99
N ARG A 281 18.50 -25.17 17.48
CA ARG A 281 17.58 -24.71 18.53
C ARG A 281 16.19 -24.47 17.98
N CYS A 282 15.19 -24.80 18.80
CA CYS A 282 13.82 -24.50 18.47
C CYS A 282 13.53 -23.00 18.55
N LEU A 283 13.07 -22.44 17.45
CA LEU A 283 12.58 -21.07 17.41
C LEU A 283 11.20 -21.04 18.09
N PRO A 284 11.00 -20.29 19.18
CA PRO A 284 9.68 -20.19 19.80
C PRO A 284 8.72 -19.43 18.88
N ALA A 285 7.42 -19.66 19.09
CA ALA A 285 6.40 -18.79 18.51
C ALA A 285 6.56 -17.37 19.07
N THR A 286 6.36 -16.37 18.21
CA THR A 286 6.41 -14.96 18.56
C THR A 286 5.14 -14.25 18.09
N VAL A 287 5.01 -12.97 18.41
CA VAL A 287 3.90 -12.15 17.88
C VAL A 287 3.91 -12.09 16.34
N GLU A 288 5.09 -12.23 15.72
CA GLU A 288 5.24 -12.27 14.26
C GLU A 288 5.06 -13.66 13.66
N PHE A 289 5.62 -14.68 14.32
CA PHE A 289 5.54 -16.07 13.89
C PHE A 289 4.69 -16.85 14.90
N GLN A 290 3.37 -16.81 14.70
CA GLN A 290 2.45 -17.53 15.58
C GLN A 290 2.64 -19.04 15.45
N ALA A 291 2.31 -19.79 16.49
CA ALA A 291 2.29 -21.24 16.37
C ALA A 291 1.29 -21.65 15.28
N TRP A 292 1.66 -22.60 14.43
CA TRP A 292 0.70 -23.18 13.50
C TRP A 292 -0.45 -23.82 14.27
N GLN A 293 -1.66 -23.50 13.85
CA GLN A 293 -2.91 -24.04 14.38
C GLN A 293 -3.64 -24.85 13.30
N PRO A 294 -4.08 -26.08 13.61
CA PRO A 294 -4.99 -26.82 12.74
C PRO A 294 -6.30 -26.05 12.60
N GLY A 295 -6.89 -26.03 11.41
CA GLY A 295 -8.17 -25.35 11.16
C GLY A 295 -8.08 -23.87 10.81
N ARG A 296 -6.93 -23.21 11.05
CA ARG A 296 -6.73 -21.81 10.68
C ARG A 296 -6.46 -21.66 9.18
N ALA A 297 -7.09 -20.66 8.56
CA ALA A 297 -6.74 -20.22 7.22
C ALA A 297 -5.53 -19.27 7.25
N TYR A 298 -4.59 -19.49 6.33
CA TYR A 298 -3.41 -18.65 6.15
C TYR A 298 -3.43 -18.00 4.77
N LYS A 299 -2.87 -16.79 4.68
CA LYS A 299 -2.81 -15.97 3.47
C LYS A 299 -1.40 -15.96 2.90
N THR A 300 -1.26 -15.77 1.59
CA THR A 300 0.05 -15.47 1.01
C THR A 300 0.54 -14.17 1.61
N ALA A 301 1.84 -14.13 1.89
CA ALA A 301 2.45 -12.90 2.33
C ALA A 301 3.87 -12.78 1.81
N ARG A 302 4.01 -11.91 0.82
CA ARG A 302 5.27 -11.58 0.18
C ARG A 302 5.57 -10.11 0.36
N PRO A 303 6.84 -9.71 0.27
CA PRO A 303 7.16 -8.29 0.16
C PRO A 303 6.52 -7.69 -1.09
N PHE A 304 6.67 -8.36 -2.22
CA PHE A 304 6.14 -7.99 -3.53
C PHE A 304 5.49 -9.24 -4.14
N LEU A 305 4.22 -9.14 -4.50
CA LEU A 305 3.49 -10.17 -5.25
C LEU A 305 2.90 -9.52 -6.49
N PHE A 306 3.66 -9.57 -7.59
CA PHE A 306 3.23 -9.04 -8.88
C PHE A 306 2.87 -10.23 -9.77
N VAL A 307 1.61 -10.30 -10.17
CA VAL A 307 1.03 -11.44 -10.88
C VAL A 307 0.51 -11.02 -12.26
N GLY A 308 -0.06 -11.97 -12.99
CA GLY A 308 -0.56 -11.71 -14.34
C GLY A 308 0.52 -11.54 -15.40
N ASN A 309 0.15 -10.87 -16.49
CA ASN A 309 0.98 -10.68 -17.69
C ASN A 309 1.59 -9.27 -17.80
N ALA A 310 1.43 -8.45 -16.76
CA ALA A 310 1.95 -7.10 -16.74
C ALA A 310 3.48 -7.04 -16.79
N ARG A 311 3.98 -5.93 -17.32
CA ARG A 311 5.41 -5.63 -17.49
C ARG A 311 5.83 -4.50 -16.56
N HIS A 312 5.85 -4.75 -15.26
CA HIS A 312 6.20 -3.70 -14.30
C HIS A 312 7.68 -3.32 -14.38
N THR A 313 8.01 -2.11 -13.94
CA THR A 313 9.40 -1.73 -13.66
C THR A 313 9.54 -1.46 -12.17
N VAL A 314 10.53 -2.09 -11.54
CA VAL A 314 10.81 -1.95 -10.10
C VAL A 314 12.25 -1.53 -9.91
N ILE A 315 12.46 -0.35 -9.35
CA ILE A 315 13.78 0.25 -9.15
C ILE A 315 14.10 0.28 -7.66
N ASN A 316 15.27 -0.22 -7.26
CA ASN A 316 15.75 -0.26 -5.88
C ASN A 316 14.75 -0.88 -4.87
N PRO A 317 14.07 -2.01 -5.15
CA PRO A 317 13.24 -2.65 -4.13
C PRO A 317 14.09 -3.05 -2.93
N TYR A 318 13.66 -2.66 -1.73
CA TYR A 318 14.30 -3.07 -0.49
C TYR A 318 13.36 -3.91 0.36
N ARG A 319 13.87 -5.05 0.80
CA ARG A 319 13.18 -5.98 1.68
C ARG A 319 14.04 -6.23 2.90
N GLU A 320 13.50 -5.99 4.07
CA GLU A 320 14.13 -6.42 5.32
C GLU A 320 13.99 -7.93 5.56
N ASP A 321 14.71 -8.43 6.56
CA ASP A 321 14.72 -9.85 6.89
C ASP A 321 13.37 -10.32 7.45
N ASN A 322 13.16 -11.63 7.47
CA ASN A 322 11.94 -12.31 7.93
C ASN A 322 10.71 -12.27 7.00
N GLN A 323 10.86 -12.04 5.71
CA GLN A 323 9.74 -12.13 4.76
C GLN A 323 9.93 -13.27 3.75
N ALA A 324 8.83 -13.73 3.15
CA ALA A 324 8.89 -14.63 2.00
C ALA A 324 9.70 -14.00 0.86
N ALA A 325 10.10 -14.83 -0.10
CA ALA A 325 10.73 -14.31 -1.31
C ALA A 325 9.71 -13.51 -2.15
N ALA A 326 10.17 -12.47 -2.85
CA ALA A 326 9.32 -11.72 -3.77
C ALA A 326 8.94 -12.58 -4.98
N LEU A 327 7.72 -12.41 -5.48
CA LEU A 327 7.26 -13.02 -6.72
C LEU A 327 6.95 -11.92 -7.72
N PHE A 328 7.72 -11.86 -8.81
CA PHE A 328 7.48 -10.92 -9.91
C PHE A 328 7.01 -11.67 -11.15
N SER A 329 6.03 -11.08 -11.85
CA SER A 329 5.50 -11.59 -13.11
C SER A 329 6.58 -11.62 -14.19
N GLY A 330 6.38 -12.43 -15.24
CA GLY A 330 7.41 -12.68 -16.25
C GLY A 330 7.83 -11.47 -17.09
N GLY A 331 7.00 -10.43 -17.12
CA GLY A 331 7.31 -9.19 -17.81
C GLY A 331 8.02 -8.15 -16.95
N THR A 332 8.22 -8.40 -15.65
CA THR A 332 8.74 -7.40 -14.73
C THR A 332 10.24 -7.19 -14.91
N LEU A 333 10.67 -5.94 -15.07
CA LEU A 333 12.06 -5.51 -15.02
C LEU A 333 12.39 -5.02 -13.61
N VAL A 334 13.32 -5.68 -12.93
CA VAL A 334 13.84 -5.25 -11.62
C VAL A 334 15.24 -4.68 -11.80
N ILE A 335 15.44 -3.45 -11.34
CA ILE A 335 16.70 -2.69 -11.46
C ILE A 335 17.24 -2.44 -10.05
N ASN A 336 18.39 -3.03 -9.73
CA ASN A 336 19.03 -2.93 -8.41
C ASN A 336 18.15 -3.45 -7.24
N GLY A 337 18.53 -3.15 -6.00
CA GLY A 337 17.79 -3.47 -4.79
C GLY A 337 18.34 -4.65 -4.00
N ALA A 338 17.85 -4.79 -2.77
CA ALA A 338 18.15 -5.91 -1.89
C ALA A 338 16.84 -6.64 -1.58
N CYS A 339 16.47 -7.56 -2.48
CA CYS A 339 15.28 -8.38 -2.36
C CYS A 339 15.54 -9.81 -2.86
N ARG A 340 15.21 -10.82 -2.04
CA ARG A 340 15.27 -12.23 -2.43
C ARG A 340 14.10 -12.57 -3.34
N MET A 341 14.37 -13.28 -4.44
CA MET A 341 13.34 -13.79 -5.36
C MET A 341 12.89 -15.21 -5.06
N ASP A 342 11.62 -15.47 -5.31
CA ASP A 342 11.05 -16.80 -5.41
C ASP A 342 11.60 -17.51 -6.65
N ALA A 343 11.87 -18.81 -6.57
CA ALA A 343 12.34 -19.60 -7.71
C ALA A 343 11.33 -19.61 -8.88
N LYS A 344 10.04 -19.37 -8.60
CA LYS A 344 8.97 -19.24 -9.59
C LYS A 344 8.92 -17.85 -10.24
N SER A 345 9.67 -16.88 -9.72
CA SER A 345 9.75 -15.53 -10.30
C SER A 345 10.28 -15.61 -11.73
N LYS A 346 9.58 -14.94 -12.65
CA LYS A 346 9.94 -14.91 -14.07
C LYS A 346 10.51 -13.55 -14.51
N GLY A 347 10.62 -12.59 -13.59
CA GLY A 347 11.12 -11.24 -13.88
C GLY A 347 12.58 -11.22 -14.36
N GLN A 348 12.91 -10.20 -15.14
CA GLN A 348 14.26 -9.92 -15.63
C GLN A 348 15.00 -9.00 -14.65
N TRP A 349 16.27 -9.26 -14.40
CA TRP A 349 17.08 -8.51 -13.43
C TRP A 349 18.23 -7.79 -14.10
N LEU A 350 18.28 -6.49 -13.84
CA LEU A 350 19.35 -5.62 -14.31
C LEU A 350 20.11 -5.11 -13.06
N PHE A 351 21.18 -5.84 -12.75
CA PHE A 351 22.19 -5.64 -11.70
C PHE A 351 21.75 -5.80 -10.23
N GLN A 352 22.64 -6.40 -9.43
CA GLN A 352 22.60 -6.51 -7.97
C GLN A 352 24.00 -6.21 -7.42
N SER A 353 24.10 -5.42 -6.35
CA SER A 353 25.23 -5.39 -5.41
C SER A 353 24.66 -4.75 -4.13
N THR A 354 24.55 -5.44 -2.99
CA THR A 354 25.63 -6.00 -2.16
C THR A 354 24.99 -6.94 -1.12
N ASN A 355 25.54 -8.15 -0.96
CA ASN A 355 25.76 -8.84 0.33
C ASN A 355 26.16 -10.31 0.07
N GLY A 356 27.45 -10.51 -0.24
CA GLY A 356 28.31 -11.58 0.29
C GLY A 356 27.98 -13.06 0.13
N THR A 357 26.79 -13.46 -0.30
CA THR A 357 26.45 -14.86 -0.59
C THR A 357 25.90 -14.96 -2.00
N THR A 358 26.80 -15.34 -2.89
CA THR A 358 26.58 -15.84 -4.24
C THR A 358 25.34 -16.73 -4.32
N ASN A 359 24.38 -16.37 -5.17
CA ASN A 359 23.81 -17.22 -6.23
C ASN A 359 22.56 -16.58 -6.85
N ALA A 360 22.74 -15.86 -7.97
CA ALA A 360 21.94 -15.99 -9.19
C ALA A 360 22.40 -14.93 -10.20
N THR A 361 23.58 -15.10 -10.78
CA THR A 361 23.92 -14.42 -12.04
C THR A 361 23.14 -15.10 -13.16
N LYS A 362 21.87 -14.76 -13.33
CA LYS A 362 21.18 -15.05 -14.59
C LYS A 362 21.63 -13.96 -15.56
N GLN A 363 22.75 -14.21 -16.24
CA GLN A 363 23.13 -13.41 -17.40
C GLN A 363 21.90 -13.28 -18.30
N ILE A 364 21.58 -12.05 -18.67
CA ILE A 364 20.66 -11.77 -19.77
C ILE A 364 21.27 -12.49 -20.98
N LYS A 365 20.75 -13.68 -21.33
CA LYS A 365 20.99 -14.23 -22.66
C LYS A 365 20.29 -13.24 -23.61
N GLN A 366 21.11 -12.42 -24.26
CA GLN A 366 20.68 -11.56 -25.36
C GLN A 366 20.04 -12.40 -26.46
#